data_AF-A0A1R3ICH6-F1
#
_entry.id   AF-A0A1R3ICH6-F1
#
_cell.length_a   1.000
_cell.length_b   1.000
_cell.length_c   1.000
_cell.angle_alpha   90.00
_cell.angle_beta   90.00
_cell.angle_gamma   90.00
#
_symmetry.space_group_name_H-M   'P 1'
#
loop_
_entity.id
_entity.type
_entity.pdbx_description
1 polymer ?
#
loop_
_entity_poly.entity_id
_entity_poly.type
_entity_poly.pdbx_seq_one_letter_code
_entity_poly.pdbx_strand_id
1 'polypeptide(L)'
;MKALFANLFALLPPYPSKLSVPELVDQATAYVKQLQKRMGEYKEMKVQLEKERSEMRSKMIPPVLYMRDLGSNLEVHLITGLSILELGLQLQAFNRG
;
A
#
# COMPACT_ATOMS: atom_id res chain seq x y z
N MET A 1 -29.50 0.76 -31.38
CA MET A 1 -28.96 -0.57 -30.99
C MET A 1 -27.50 -0.78 -31.38
N LYS A 2 -27.11 -0.66 -32.66
CA LYS A 2 -25.71 -0.92 -33.10
C LYS A 2 -24.63 -0.11 -32.37
N ALA A 3 -24.90 1.17 -32.06
CA ALA A 3 -23.97 2.02 -31.31
C ALA A 3 -23.75 1.57 -29.85
N LEU A 4 -24.78 1.03 -29.20
CA LEU A 4 -24.68 0.54 -27.82
C LEU A 4 -23.81 -0.72 -27.73
N PHE A 5 -23.97 -1.62 -28.69
CA PHE A 5 -23.13 -2.82 -28.80
C PHE A 5 -21.67 -2.46 -29.09
N ALA A 6 -21.41 -1.53 -30.02
CA ALA A 6 -20.05 -1.06 -30.28
C ALA A 6 -19.37 -0.48 -29.03
N ASN A 7 -20.10 0.35 -28.26
CA ASN A 7 -19.60 0.90 -27.00
C ASN A 7 -19.34 -0.18 -25.95
N LEU A 8 -20.22 -1.18 -25.83
CA LEU A 8 -20.05 -2.29 -24.90
C LEU A 8 -18.82 -3.13 -25.26
N PHE A 9 -18.62 -3.46 -26.54
CA PHE A 9 -17.53 -4.32 -27.00
C PHE A 9 -16.17 -3.63 -26.93
N ALA A 10 -16.12 -2.30 -27.07
CA ALA A 10 -14.91 -1.52 -26.87
C ALA A 10 -14.36 -1.60 -25.43
N LEU A 11 -15.21 -1.94 -24.45
CA LEU A 11 -14.84 -2.04 -23.03
C LEU A 11 -14.41 -3.46 -22.63
N LEU A 12 -14.44 -4.44 -23.53
CA LEU A 12 -14.10 -5.83 -23.23
C LEU A 12 -12.65 -6.14 -23.62
N PRO A 13 -11.79 -6.48 -22.65
CA PRO A 13 -10.50 -7.11 -22.92
C PRO A 13 -10.64 -8.65 -22.94
N PRO A 14 -10.07 -9.36 -23.93
CA PRO A 14 -9.45 -8.89 -25.17
C PRO A 14 -10.50 -8.48 -26.23
N TYR A 15 -10.10 -7.61 -27.17
CA TYR A 15 -10.99 -7.08 -28.21
C TYR A 15 -11.58 -8.22 -29.05
N PRO A 16 -12.89 -8.47 -28.97
CA PRO A 16 -13.47 -9.66 -29.57
C PRO A 16 -13.75 -9.40 -31.06
N SER A 17 -12.89 -9.93 -31.93
CA SER A 17 -12.97 -9.68 -33.38
C SER A 17 -13.86 -10.66 -34.15
N LYS A 18 -14.32 -11.76 -33.52
CA LYS A 18 -15.00 -12.88 -34.23
C LYS A 18 -16.25 -13.45 -33.54
N LEU A 19 -16.80 -12.79 -32.51
CA LEU A 19 -17.95 -13.33 -31.76
C LEU A 19 -19.28 -12.75 -32.26
N SER A 20 -20.34 -13.55 -32.15
CA SER A 20 -21.71 -13.08 -32.41
C SER A 20 -22.20 -12.14 -31.30
N VAL A 21 -23.20 -11.31 -31.61
CA VAL A 21 -23.74 -10.33 -30.64
C VAL A 21 -24.18 -10.98 -29.31
N PRO A 22 -24.87 -12.14 -29.29
CA PRO A 22 -25.22 -12.81 -28.04
C PRO A 22 -23.98 -13.24 -27.22
N GLU A 23 -23.00 -13.87 -27.87
CA GLU A 23 -21.76 -14.32 -27.22
C GLU A 23 -20.96 -13.15 -26.62
N LEU A 24 -20.97 -12.01 -27.30
CA LEU A 24 -20.34 -10.79 -26.80
C LEU A 24 -21.03 -10.22 -25.57
N VAL A 25 -22.37 -10.31 -25.52
CA VAL A 25 -23.15 -9.88 -24.34
C VAL A 25 -22.90 -10.84 -23.17
N ASP A 26 -22.78 -12.14 -23.42
CA ASP A 26 -22.42 -13.13 -22.40
C ASP A 26 -21.02 -12.88 -21.85
N GLN A 27 -20.05 -12.60 -22.74
CA GLN A 27 -18.68 -12.22 -22.34
C GLN A 27 -18.68 -10.92 -21.52
N ALA A 28 -19.46 -9.92 -21.92
CA ALA A 28 -19.60 -8.69 -21.15
C ALA A 28 -20.16 -8.93 -19.76
N THR A 29 -21.17 -9.78 -19.66
CA THR A 29 -21.80 -10.15 -18.40
C THR A 29 -20.82 -10.90 -17.49
N ALA A 30 -20.06 -11.84 -18.06
CA ALA A 30 -19.03 -12.56 -17.33
C ALA A 30 -17.92 -11.62 -16.83
N TYR A 31 -17.49 -10.68 -17.66
CA TYR A 31 -16.47 -9.69 -17.32
C TYR A 31 -16.92 -8.75 -16.19
N VAL A 32 -18.16 -8.26 -16.24
CA VAL A 32 -18.73 -7.43 -15.15
C VAL A 32 -18.76 -8.20 -13.83
N LYS A 33 -19.17 -9.49 -13.84
CA LYS A 33 -19.14 -10.32 -12.63
C LYS A 33 -17.73 -10.50 -12.09
N GLN A 34 -16.74 -10.68 -12.96
CA GLN A 34 -15.34 -10.79 -12.57
C GLN A 34 -14.83 -9.48 -11.95
N LEU A 35 -15.18 -8.33 -12.52
CA LEU A 35 -14.82 -7.03 -11.99
C LEU A 35 -15.45 -6.79 -10.60
N GLN A 36 -16.72 -7.15 -10.43
CA GLN A 36 -17.39 -7.06 -9.12
C GLN A 36 -16.68 -7.91 -8.06
N LYS A 37 -16.27 -9.13 -8.40
CA LYS A 37 -15.49 -10.00 -7.50
C LYS A 37 -14.15 -9.35 -7.12
N ARG A 38 -13.38 -8.88 -8.11
CA ARG A 38 -12.08 -8.23 -7.88
C ARG A 38 -12.20 -6.97 -7.03
N MET A 39 -13.25 -6.17 -7.22
CA MET A 39 -13.53 -5.02 -6.36
C MET A 39 -13.72 -5.42 -4.89
N GLY A 40 -14.39 -6.54 -4.63
CA GLY A 40 -14.52 -7.09 -3.28
C GLY A 40 -13.17 -7.45 -2.67
N GLU A 41 -12.35 -8.20 -3.42
CA GLU A 41 -11.00 -8.61 -3.01
C GLU A 41 -10.10 -7.40 -2.73
N TYR A 42 -10.11 -6.38 -3.61
CA TYR A 42 -9.32 -5.16 -3.40
C TYR A 42 -9.79 -4.34 -2.19
N LYS A 43 -11.10 -4.33 -1.90
CA LYS A 43 -11.63 -3.63 -0.72
C LYS A 43 -11.16 -4.32 0.56
N GLU A 44 -11.16 -5.65 0.59
CA GLU A 44 -10.66 -6.42 1.71
C GLU A 44 -9.14 -6.24 1.89
N MET A 45 -8.38 -6.35 0.80
CA MET A 45 -6.93 -6.12 0.81
C MET A 45 -6.57 -4.72 1.31
N LYS A 46 -7.33 -3.69 0.90
CA LYS A 46 -7.12 -2.32 1.39
C LYS A 46 -7.30 -2.24 2.91
N VAL A 47 -8.31 -2.90 3.47
CA VAL A 47 -8.56 -2.91 4.92
C VAL A 47 -7.41 -3.60 5.66
N GLN A 48 -6.93 -4.75 5.14
CA GLN A 48 -5.80 -5.46 5.73
C GLN A 48 -4.52 -4.62 5.73
N LEU A 49 -4.18 -4.00 4.59
CA LEU A 49 -2.99 -3.15 4.47
C LEU A 49 -3.05 -1.92 5.40
N GLU A 50 -4.22 -1.29 5.54
CA GLU A 50 -4.39 -0.16 6.46
C GLU A 50 -4.22 -0.58 7.93
N LYS A 51 -4.68 -1.79 8.28
CA LYS A 51 -4.47 -2.37 9.61
C LYS A 51 -2.99 -2.64 9.86
N GLU A 52 -2.31 -3.32 8.94
CA GLU A 52 -0.87 -3.61 9.02
C GLU A 52 -0.04 -2.33 9.14
N ARG A 53 -0.35 -1.30 8.33
CA ARG A 53 0.33 0.00 8.40
C ARG A 53 0.14 0.65 9.77
N SER A 54 -1.06 0.56 10.34
CA SER A 54 -1.36 1.14 11.65
C SER A 54 -0.64 0.41 12.77
N GLU A 55 -0.58 -0.92 12.72
CA GLU A 55 0.19 -1.74 13.65
C GLU A 55 1.71 -1.52 13.51
N MET A 56 2.21 -1.33 12.29
CA MET A 56 3.60 -0.99 12.05
C MET A 56 3.93 0.39 12.62
N ARG A 57 3.08 1.39 12.38
CA ARG A 57 3.25 2.74 12.93
C ARG A 57 3.19 2.78 14.46
N SER A 58 2.33 2.00 15.09
CA SER A 58 2.26 1.96 16.56
C SER A 58 3.49 1.29 17.18
N LYS A 59 4.16 0.41 16.45
CA LYS A 59 5.43 -0.24 16.85
C LYS A 59 6.67 0.58 16.47
N MET A 60 6.55 1.54 15.56
CA MET A 60 7.68 2.31 15.03
C MET A 60 7.95 3.53 15.91
N ILE A 61 9.16 3.62 16.45
CA ILE A 61 9.63 4.80 17.15
C ILE A 61 10.14 5.79 16.08
N PRO A 62 9.76 7.07 16.14
CA PRO A 62 10.29 8.07 15.22
C PRO A 62 11.81 8.17 15.40
N PRO A 63 12.58 8.31 14.31
CA PRO A 63 14.03 8.48 14.42
C PRO A 63 14.35 9.71 15.26
N VAL A 64 15.30 9.56 16.18
CA VAL A 64 15.75 10.65 17.03
C VAL A 64 17.12 11.10 16.56
N LEU A 65 17.26 12.40 16.34
CA LEU A 65 18.54 13.04 16.06
C LEU A 65 19.04 13.70 17.34
N TYR A 66 20.24 13.32 17.76
CA TYR A 66 20.98 13.98 18.82
C TYR A 66 22.18 14.69 18.22
N MET A 67 22.34 15.97 18.53
CA MET A 67 23.44 16.80 18.03
C MET A 67 24.18 17.40 19.22
N ARG A 68 25.51 17.27 19.22
CA ARG A 68 26.40 17.84 20.23
C ARG A 68 27.46 18.69 19.54
N ASP A 69 27.50 19.96 19.92
CA ASP A 69 28.49 20.91 19.46
C ASP A 69 29.75 20.80 20.33
N LEU A 70 30.90 20.62 19.68
CA LEU A 70 32.24 20.54 20.31
C LEU A 70 33.14 21.70 19.85
N GLY A 71 32.55 22.82 19.40
CA GLY A 71 33.25 24.01 18.93
C GLY A 71 33.63 23.90 17.45
N SER A 72 34.81 23.37 17.15
CA SER A 72 35.24 23.20 15.75
C SER A 72 34.69 21.93 15.09
N ASN A 73 34.04 21.06 15.86
CA ASN A 73 33.46 19.80 15.39
C ASN A 73 32.00 19.70 15.83
N LEU A 74 31.15 19.14 14.96
CA LEU A 74 29.77 18.80 15.26
C LEU A 74 29.61 17.28 15.30
N GLU A 75 29.16 16.75 16.43
CA GLU A 75 28.83 15.35 16.57
C GLU A 75 27.32 15.14 16.34
N VAL A 76 26.96 14.24 15.43
CA VAL A 76 25.56 13.94 15.08
C VAL A 76 25.32 12.45 15.24
N HIS A 77 24.37 12.10 16.10
CA HIS A 77 23.91 10.73 16.35
C HIS A 77 22.49 10.57 15.81
N LEU A 78 22.32 9.69 14.82
CA LEU A 78 21.01 9.28 14.31
C LEU A 78 20.65 7.93 14.92
N ILE A 79 19.61 7.92 15.75
CA ILE A 79 19.09 6.69 16.35
C ILE A 79 17.88 6.23 15.55
N THR A 80 18.03 5.08 14.87
CA THR A 80 16.99 4.41 14.09
C THR A 80 16.92 2.94 14.49
N GLY A 81 15.75 2.41 14.86
CA GLY A 81 15.60 0.99 15.16
C GLY A 81 14.43 0.66 16.11
N LEU A 82 13.83 -0.52 15.94
CA LEU A 82 12.63 -0.98 16.63
C LEU A 82 12.94 -1.64 17.99
N SER A 83 12.79 -0.91 19.10
CA SER A 83 12.10 -1.35 20.34
C SER A 83 12.30 -0.33 21.49
N ILE A 84 11.29 -0.17 22.35
CA ILE A 84 11.31 0.70 23.55
C ILE A 84 12.39 0.29 24.55
N LEU A 85 12.72 -1.00 24.61
CA LEU A 85 13.65 -1.58 25.59
C LEU A 85 15.11 -1.19 25.32
N GLU A 86 15.50 -1.01 24.07
CA GLU A 86 16.89 -0.69 23.70
C GLU A 86 17.21 0.81 23.82
N LEU A 87 16.23 1.68 23.55
CA LEU A 87 16.39 3.14 23.69
C LEU A 87 16.60 3.59 25.15
N GLY A 88 15.90 2.96 26.10
CA GLY A 88 16.06 3.25 27.53
C GLY A 88 17.47 2.92 28.04
N LEU A 89 18.07 1.85 27.52
CA LEU A 89 19.43 1.42 27.88
C LEU A 89 20.51 2.27 27.20
N GLN A 90 20.32 2.64 25.92
CA GLN A 90 21.27 3.52 25.23
C GLN A 90 21.33 4.94 25.81
N LEU A 91 20.19 5.53 26.18
CA LEU A 91 20.15 6.86 26.80
C LEU A 91 20.76 6.86 28.22
N GLN A 92 20.64 5.76 28.97
CA GLN A 92 21.27 5.63 30.29
C GLN A 92 22.78 5.39 30.20
N ALA A 93 23.24 4.62 29.21
CA ALA A 93 24.68 4.45 28.96
C ALA A 93 25.34 5.75 28.52
N PHE A 94 24.64 6.57 27.73
CA PHE A 94 25.15 7.84 27.22
C PHE A 94 25.24 8.94 28.29
N ASN A 95 24.32 9.00 29.26
CA ASN A 95 24.36 10.00 30.35
C ASN A 95 25.39 9.70 31.46
N ARG A 96 26.15 8.61 31.35
CA ARG A 96 27.15 8.18 32.35
C ARG A 96 28.61 8.35 31.91
N GLY A 97 28.88 8.88 30.72
CA GLY A 97 30.22 9.22 30.22
C GLY A 97 30.34 10.70 29.94
#